data_AF-A0A6V8QA13-F1
#
_entry.id   AF-A0A6V8QA13-F1
#
_cell.length_a   1.000
_cell.length_b   1.000
_cell.length_c   1.000
_cell.angle_alpha   90.00
_cell.angle_beta   90.00
_cell.angle_gamma   90.00
#
_symmetry.space_group_name_H-M   'P 1'
#
loop_
_entity.id
_entity.type
_entity.pdbx_description
1 polymer ?
#
loop_
_entity_poly.entity_id
_entity_poly.type
_entity_poly.pdbx_seq_one_letter_code
_entity_poly.pdbx_strand_id
1 'polypeptide(L)'
;QISMDINLAKDLNIRLGKYFPVDRVVIDPLTCVAGYGLEYAYSTMERIRLAAIVHDDKTLQSPLIAKVGKEAWKTKEAIQDVGKGIVWEAATAFSLLLSGADIVTMRHPESLQRVKAMIS
;
A
#
# COMPACT_ATOMS: atom_id res chain seq x y z
N GLN A 1 -1.69 -15.10 -9.83
CA GLN A 1 -1.41 -14.65 -8.45
C GLN A 1 -0.33 -13.61 -8.53
N ILE A 2 -0.59 -12.38 -8.08
CA ILE A 2 0.46 -11.34 -8.02
C ILE A 2 1.44 -11.82 -6.93
N SER A 3 2.70 -12.03 -7.29
CA SER A 3 3.73 -12.47 -6.36
C SER A 3 4.17 -11.28 -5.51
N MET A 4 3.38 -10.95 -4.49
CA MET A 4 3.79 -10.04 -3.41
C MET A 4 4.78 -10.79 -2.51
N ASP A 5 6.05 -10.81 -2.91
CA ASP A 5 7.12 -11.49 -2.18
C ASP A 5 8.10 -10.46 -1.59
N ILE A 6 8.26 -10.51 -0.27
CA ILE A 6 9.22 -9.71 0.48
C ILE A 6 10.66 -9.91 -0.03
N ASN A 7 11.00 -11.12 -0.46
CA ASN A 7 12.34 -11.44 -0.95
C ASN A 7 12.64 -10.73 -2.28
N LEU A 8 11.65 -10.64 -3.16
CA LEU A 8 11.78 -9.88 -4.41
C LEU A 8 11.96 -8.39 -4.14
N ALA A 9 11.24 -7.84 -3.15
CA ALA A 9 11.42 -6.45 -2.74
C ALA A 9 12.83 -6.19 -2.19
N LYS A 10 13.34 -7.09 -1.34
CA LYS A 10 14.73 -7.02 -0.82
C LYS A 10 15.75 -7.06 -1.95
N ASP A 11 15.66 -8.05 -2.84
CA ASP A 11 16.58 -8.22 -3.95
C ASP A 11 16.58 -7.00 -4.88
N LEU A 12 15.40 -6.41 -5.14
CA LEU A 12 15.27 -5.20 -5.93
C LEU A 12 15.95 -4.01 -5.24
N ASN A 13 15.70 -3.81 -3.94
CA ASN A 13 16.28 -2.70 -3.18
C ASN A 13 17.80 -2.80 -3.07
N ILE A 14 18.35 -4.02 -2.89
CA ILE A 14 19.80 -4.26 -2.90
C ILE A 14 20.41 -3.85 -4.26
N ARG A 15 19.74 -4.20 -5.36
CA ARG A 15 20.21 -3.84 -6.71
C ARG A 15 20.12 -2.33 -6.95
N LEU A 16 19.02 -1.70 -6.55
CA LEU A 16 18.81 -0.26 -6.69
C LEU A 16 19.79 0.56 -5.84
N GLY A 17 20.11 0.09 -4.62
CA GLY A 17 21.05 0.74 -3.71
C GLY A 17 22.47 0.87 -4.25
N LYS A 18 22.82 0.17 -5.34
CA LYS A 18 24.10 0.33 -6.05
C LYS A 18 24.15 1.59 -6.92
N TYR A 19 23.00 2.15 -7.29
CA TYR A 19 22.88 3.26 -8.25
C TYR A 19 22.25 4.51 -7.63
N PHE A 20 21.38 4.33 -6.64
CA PHE A 20 20.65 5.42 -6.00
C PHE A 20 20.79 5.35 -4.48
N PRO A 21 20.82 6.50 -3.80
CA PRO A 21 20.76 6.52 -2.35
C PRO A 21 19.38 6.05 -1.88
N VAL A 22 19.35 5.36 -0.73
CA VAL A 22 18.17 4.66 -0.20
C VAL A 22 17.03 5.63 0.15
N ASP A 23 17.36 6.87 0.51
CA ASP A 23 16.42 7.96 0.82
C ASP A 23 15.60 8.42 -0.41
N ARG A 24 15.98 7.99 -1.62
CA ARG A 24 15.23 8.24 -2.86
C ARG A 24 14.40 7.05 -3.33
N VAL A 25 14.30 5.99 -2.53
CA VAL A 25 13.57 4.76 -2.86
C VAL A 25 12.29 4.67 -2.04
N VAL A 26 11.21 4.28 -2.69
CA VAL A 26 9.92 3.97 -2.08
C VAL A 26 9.50 2.59 -2.56
N ILE A 27 9.04 1.74 -1.64
CA ILE A 27 8.63 0.37 -1.92
C ILE A 27 7.15 0.36 -2.29
N ASP A 28 6.83 -0.18 -3.47
CA ASP A 28 5.46 -0.48 -3.88
C ASP A 28 5.19 -1.99 -3.70
N PRO A 29 4.48 -2.40 -2.63
CA PRO A 29 4.17 -3.79 -2.36
C PRO A 29 3.02 -4.32 -3.22
N LEU A 30 2.62 -3.64 -4.30
CA LEU A 30 1.51 -4.01 -5.20
C LEU A 30 0.16 -4.08 -4.49
N THR A 31 -0.39 -2.90 -4.22
CA THR A 31 -1.69 -2.74 -3.55
C THR A 31 -2.82 -3.54 -4.19
N CYS A 32 -3.57 -4.24 -3.33
CA CYS A 32 -4.87 -4.83 -3.62
C CYS A 32 -5.98 -4.06 -2.90
N VAL A 33 -7.23 -4.31 -3.30
CA VAL A 33 -8.41 -3.64 -2.75
C VAL A 33 -9.32 -4.59 -2.01
N ALA A 34 -10.17 -4.06 -1.13
CA ALA A 34 -11.10 -4.85 -0.36
C ALA A 34 -11.91 -5.80 -1.26
N GLY A 35 -12.00 -7.08 -0.89
CA GLY A 35 -12.64 -8.12 -1.70
C GLY A 35 -11.81 -8.68 -2.87
N TYR A 36 -10.64 -8.10 -3.16
CA TYR A 36 -9.75 -8.52 -4.26
C TYR A 36 -8.29 -8.66 -3.80
N GLY A 37 -8.07 -9.36 -2.69
CA GLY A 37 -6.73 -9.70 -2.19
C GLY A 37 -6.10 -8.67 -1.25
N LEU A 38 -6.90 -7.80 -0.64
CA LEU A 38 -6.44 -6.83 0.36
C LEU A 38 -5.67 -7.50 1.51
N GLU A 39 -6.14 -8.66 1.96
CA GLU A 39 -5.52 -9.45 3.03
C GLU A 39 -4.08 -9.85 2.73
N TYR A 40 -3.76 -10.11 1.46
CA TYR A 40 -2.40 -10.41 1.02
C TYR A 40 -1.51 -9.17 1.01
N ALA A 41 -2.05 -8.05 0.51
CA ALA A 41 -1.33 -6.77 0.53
C ALA A 41 -1.06 -6.32 1.97
N TYR A 42 -2.07 -6.40 2.83
CA TYR A 42 -1.99 -6.06 4.26
C TYR A 42 -0.91 -6.90 4.95
N SER A 43 -0.97 -8.23 4.82
CA SER A 43 0.01 -9.14 5.43
C SER A 43 1.43 -8.91 4.91
N THR A 44 1.58 -8.60 3.63
CA THR A 44 2.89 -8.32 3.02
C THR A 44 3.49 -7.03 3.58
N MET A 45 2.67 -5.98 3.70
CA MET A 45 3.10 -4.69 4.24
C MET A 45 3.53 -4.80 5.71
N GLU A 46 2.77 -5.52 6.53
CA GLU A 46 3.16 -5.79 7.91
C GLU A 46 4.48 -6.55 8.00
N ARG A 47 4.69 -7.57 7.16
CA ARG A 47 5.95 -8.32 7.13
C ARG A 47 7.14 -7.45 6.73
N ILE A 48 6.96 -6.58 5.73
CA ILE A 48 8.00 -5.62 5.32
C ILE A 48 8.32 -4.70 6.50
N ARG A 49 7.30 -4.14 7.17
CA ARG A 49 7.47 -3.22 8.30
C ARG A 49 8.14 -3.90 9.50
N LEU A 50 7.72 -5.13 9.83
CA LEU A 50 8.32 -5.93 10.90
C LEU A 50 9.78 -6.28 10.57
N ALA A 51 10.09 -6.67 9.34
CA ALA A 51 11.48 -6.94 8.94
C ALA A 51 12.36 -5.69 9.02
N ALA A 52 11.83 -4.53 8.60
CA ALA A 52 12.56 -3.26 8.67
C ALA A 52 12.86 -2.83 10.12
N ILE A 53 11.92 -3.00 11.05
CA ILE A 53 12.04 -2.52 12.44
C ILE A 53 12.63 -3.58 13.37
N VAL A 54 12.04 -4.78 13.41
CA VAL A 54 12.40 -5.83 14.38
C VAL A 54 13.72 -6.50 14.03
N HIS A 55 13.98 -6.69 12.72
CA HIS A 55 15.18 -7.34 12.24
C HIS A 55 16.25 -6.36 11.75
N ASP A 56 16.03 -5.05 11.92
CA ASP A 56 16.90 -3.95 11.45
C ASP A 56 17.36 -4.12 9.98
N ASP A 57 16.46 -4.62 9.13
CA ASP A 57 16.77 -4.83 7.72
C ASP A 57 16.74 -3.49 6.97
N LYS A 58 17.92 -2.89 6.82
CA LYS A 58 18.13 -1.61 6.13
C LYS A 58 17.64 -1.59 4.69
N THR A 59 17.54 -2.75 4.04
CA THR A 59 17.06 -2.82 2.64
C THR A 59 15.55 -2.60 2.55
N LEU A 60 14.81 -2.77 3.65
CA LEU A 60 13.36 -2.62 3.70
C LEU A 60 12.90 -1.40 4.51
N GLN A 61 13.82 -0.57 4.99
CA GLN A 61 13.51 0.65 5.75
C GLN A 61 13.01 1.82 4.88
N SER A 62 12.93 1.64 3.56
CA SER A 62 12.33 2.62 2.66
C SER A 62 10.81 2.74 2.88
N PRO A 63 10.21 3.94 2.70
CA PRO A 63 8.78 4.15 2.86
C PRO A 63 7.92 3.26 1.93
N LEU A 64 6.72 2.92 2.37
CA LEU A 64 5.75 2.12 1.62
C LEU A 64 4.68 2.99 0.95
N ILE A 65 4.46 2.78 -0.35
CA ILE A 65 3.38 3.43 -1.10
C ILE A 65 2.23 2.46 -1.40
N ALA A 66 0.99 2.90 -1.17
CA ALA A 66 -0.22 2.19 -1.54
C ALA A 66 -0.99 2.90 -2.67
N LYS A 67 -1.23 2.19 -3.78
CA LYS A 67 -1.89 2.70 -4.99
C LYS A 67 -3.40 2.42 -5.03
N VAL A 68 -4.10 2.85 -3.99
CA VAL A 68 -5.51 2.48 -3.75
C VAL A 68 -6.45 3.03 -4.82
N GLY A 69 -6.33 4.29 -5.19
CA GLY A 69 -7.32 4.92 -6.05
C GLY A 69 -7.45 4.28 -7.44
N LYS A 70 -6.35 3.82 -8.05
CA LYS A 70 -6.46 3.13 -9.34
C LYS A 70 -7.12 1.77 -9.21
N GLU A 71 -6.81 1.02 -8.15
CA GLU A 71 -7.30 -0.35 -7.99
C GLU A 71 -8.74 -0.39 -7.47
N ALA A 72 -9.13 0.50 -6.54
CA ALA A 72 -10.47 0.53 -5.97
C ALA A 72 -11.52 0.80 -7.05
N TRP A 73 -11.25 1.77 -7.93
CA TRP A 73 -12.16 2.19 -9.00
C TRP A 73 -12.17 1.26 -10.23
N LYS A 74 -11.44 0.13 -10.20
CA LYS A 74 -11.58 -0.95 -11.20
C LYS A 74 -12.59 -2.03 -10.77
N THR A 75 -12.95 -2.06 -9.49
CA THR A 75 -13.86 -3.07 -8.94
C THR A 75 -15.28 -2.86 -9.46
N LYS A 76 -16.04 -3.94 -9.61
CA LYS A 76 -17.44 -3.85 -10.06
C LYS A 76 -18.28 -3.04 -9.09
N GLU A 77 -18.02 -3.21 -7.80
CA GLU A 77 -18.70 -2.58 -6.68
C GLU A 77 -18.54 -1.05 -6.72
N ALA A 78 -17.33 -0.55 -7.02
CA ALA A 78 -17.07 0.88 -7.12
C ALA A 78 -17.62 1.51 -8.40
N ILE A 79 -17.72 0.75 -9.49
CA ILE A 79 -18.22 1.25 -10.78
C ILE A 79 -19.75 1.31 -10.77
N GLN A 80 -20.43 0.33 -10.16
CA GLN A 80 -21.89 0.25 -10.16
C GLN A 80 -22.55 1.28 -9.24
N ASP A 81 -21.86 1.68 -8.17
CA ASP A 81 -22.38 2.61 -7.17
C ASP A 81 -21.24 3.48 -6.63
N VAL A 82 -21.28 4.76 -6.99
CA VAL A 82 -20.26 5.75 -6.60
C VAL A 82 -20.18 5.89 -5.07
N GLY A 83 -21.32 5.83 -4.38
CA GLY A 83 -21.36 5.89 -2.91
C GLY A 83 -20.63 4.72 -2.27
N LYS A 84 -20.85 3.51 -2.80
CA LYS A 84 -20.07 2.33 -2.38
C LYS A 84 -18.60 2.46 -2.76
N GLY A 85 -18.28 2.96 -3.95
CA GLY A 85 -16.90 3.19 -4.40
C GLY A 85 -16.11 4.10 -3.48
N ILE A 86 -16.73 5.19 -2.99
CA ILE A 86 -16.12 6.11 -2.02
C ILE A 86 -15.77 5.39 -0.72
N VAL A 87 -16.70 4.59 -0.18
CA VAL A 87 -16.48 3.81 1.04
C VAL A 87 -15.43 2.72 0.82
N TRP A 88 -15.44 2.08 -0.36
CA TRP A 88 -14.50 1.02 -0.72
C TRP A 88 -13.07 1.53 -0.79
N GLU A 89 -12.88 2.68 -1.45
CA GLU A 89 -11.60 3.36 -1.54
C GLU A 89 -11.12 3.81 -0.16
N ALA A 90 -11.99 4.41 0.65
CA ALA A 90 -11.65 4.88 1.99
C ALA A 90 -11.28 3.71 2.93
N ALA A 91 -12.07 2.63 2.94
CA ALA A 91 -11.81 1.46 3.77
C ALA A 91 -10.50 0.76 3.35
N THR A 92 -10.25 0.61 2.06
CA THR A 92 -8.99 0.04 1.55
C THR A 92 -7.79 0.90 1.96
N ALA A 93 -7.89 2.22 1.78
CA ALA A 93 -6.83 3.16 2.15
C ALA A 93 -6.52 3.11 3.66
N PHE A 94 -7.56 3.13 4.49
CA PHE A 94 -7.40 3.07 5.94
C PHE A 94 -6.76 1.74 6.39
N SER A 95 -7.21 0.61 5.86
CA SER A 95 -6.60 -0.70 6.15
C SER A 95 -5.11 -0.73 5.79
N LEU A 96 -4.71 -0.18 4.65
CA LEU A 96 -3.30 -0.19 4.26
C LEU A 96 -2.44 0.78 5.09
N LEU A 97 -3.00 1.92 5.52
CA LEU A 97 -2.36 2.79 6.50
C LEU A 97 -2.07 2.03 7.80
N LEU A 98 -3.04 1.25 8.30
CA LEU A 98 -2.84 0.42 9.50
C LEU A 98 -1.75 -0.65 9.31
N SER A 99 -1.64 -1.23 8.11
CA SER A 99 -0.58 -2.19 7.80
C SER A 99 0.83 -1.59 7.67
N GLY A 100 0.95 -0.26 7.77
CA GLY A 100 2.22 0.46 7.71
C GLY A 100 2.51 1.18 6.40
N ALA A 101 1.49 1.52 5.60
CA ALA A 101 1.67 2.41 4.44
C ALA A 101 2.05 3.82 4.91
N ASP A 102 3.11 4.39 4.34
CA ASP A 102 3.51 5.77 4.62
C ASP A 102 2.90 6.76 3.61
N ILE A 103 2.66 6.31 2.38
CA ILE A 103 2.05 7.11 1.30
C ILE A 103 0.86 6.36 0.74
N VAL A 104 -0.29 7.02 0.62
CA VAL A 104 -1.48 6.46 -0.04
C VAL A 104 -1.94 7.39 -1.16
N THR A 105 -2.12 6.83 -2.36
CA THR A 105 -2.69 7.56 -3.50
C THR A 105 -4.17 7.23 -3.65
N MET A 106 -4.98 8.28 -3.67
CA MET A 106 -6.43 8.23 -3.78
C MET A 106 -6.91 9.01 -5.00
N ARG A 107 -8.15 8.80 -5.42
CA ARG A 107 -8.79 9.46 -6.57
C ARG A 107 -9.97 10.34 -6.17
N HIS A 108 -10.86 9.86 -5.30
CA HIS A 108 -12.07 10.61 -4.98
C HIS A 108 -11.83 11.60 -3.83
N PRO A 109 -12.24 12.88 -3.97
CA PRO A 109 -11.99 13.88 -2.93
C PRO A 109 -12.75 13.57 -1.63
N GLU A 110 -13.94 13.00 -1.71
CA GLU A 110 -14.72 12.61 -0.51
C GLU A 110 -14.07 11.45 0.26
N SER A 111 -13.51 10.45 -0.45
CA SER A 111 -12.81 9.35 0.23
C SER A 111 -11.55 9.87 0.92
N LEU A 112 -10.83 10.80 0.28
CA LEU A 112 -9.69 11.50 0.88
C LEU A 112 -10.08 12.27 2.15
N GLN A 113 -11.20 13.00 2.14
CA GLN A 113 -11.68 13.72 3.33
C GLN A 113 -11.99 12.76 4.48
N ARG A 114 -12.68 11.65 4.20
CA ARG A 114 -13.02 10.62 5.19
C ARG A 114 -11.77 10.00 5.79
N VAL A 115 -10.80 9.61 4.96
CA VAL A 115 -9.54 9.04 5.43
C VAL A 115 -8.77 10.05 6.27
N LYS A 116 -8.64 11.31 5.83
CA LYS A 116 -7.99 12.37 6.62
C LYS A 116 -8.64 12.55 8.00
N ALA A 117 -9.96 12.51 8.08
CA ALA A 117 -10.68 12.60 9.36
C ALA A 117 -10.46 11.39 10.29
N MET A 118 -10.05 10.23 9.75
CA MET A 118 -9.72 9.04 10.56
C MET A 118 -8.30 9.06 11.12
N ILE A 119 -7.38 9.81 10.50
CA ILE A 119 -5.95 9.91 10.90
C ILE A 119 -5.63 11.20 11.68
N SER A 120 -6.52 12.20 11.63
CA SER A 120 -6.38 13.46 12.38
C SER A 120 -6.91 13.29 13.79
#